data_AF-Q6LSK4-F1
#
_entry.id   AF-Q6LSK4-F1
#
_cell.length_a   1.000
_cell.length_b   1.000
_cell.length_c   1.000
_cell.angle_alpha   90.00
_cell.angle_beta   90.00
_cell.angle_gamma   90.00
#
_symmetry.space_group_name_H-M   'P 1'
#
loop_
_entity.id
_entity.type
_entity.pdbx_description
1 polymer ?
#
loop_
_entity_poly.entity_id
_entity_poly.type
_entity_poly.pdbx_seq_one_letter_code
_entity_poly.pdbx_strand_id
1 'polypeptide(L)'
;MDGGQEIPPECKRLMRMYTGREVGISESWIGWRIAKENIISPNGLSISSNKVLTGTAILEIGAEQDSHNLSLIMKTARALIKTLKS
;
A
#
# COMPACT_ATOMS: atom_id res chain seq x y z
N MET A 1 -19.34 -38.78 19.53
CA MET A 1 -19.44 -37.32 19.36
C MET A 1 -18.01 -36.81 19.30
N ASP A 2 -17.47 -36.67 18.09
CA ASP A 2 -16.09 -36.25 17.90
C ASP A 2 -16.03 -34.73 18.01
N GLY A 3 -15.99 -34.25 19.26
CA GLY A 3 -15.69 -32.86 19.57
C GLY A 3 -14.21 -32.62 19.31
N GLY A 4 -13.85 -32.50 18.02
CA GLY A 4 -12.49 -32.26 17.57
C GLY A 4 -11.86 -31.09 18.34
N GLN A 5 -10.63 -31.33 18.80
CA GLN A 5 -9.86 -30.37 19.58
C GLN A 5 -9.73 -29.04 18.81
N GLU A 6 -9.85 -27.92 19.51
CA GLU A 6 -9.84 -26.61 18.86
C GLU A 6 -8.51 -26.38 18.13
N ILE A 7 -8.60 -26.08 16.82
CA ILE A 7 -7.41 -25.90 15.98
C ILE A 7 -6.56 -24.73 16.55
N PRO A 8 -5.24 -24.93 16.76
CA PRO A 8 -4.34 -23.88 17.22
C PRO A 8 -4.40 -22.62 16.33
N PRO A 9 -4.28 -21.41 16.90
CA PRO A 9 -4.32 -20.16 16.15
C PRO A 9 -3.33 -20.11 14.98
N GLU A 10 -2.15 -20.71 15.15
CA GLU A 10 -1.09 -20.80 14.15
C GLU A 10 -1.52 -21.70 12.98
N CYS A 11 -2.18 -22.83 13.27
CA CYS A 11 -2.73 -23.72 12.25
C CYS A 11 -3.91 -23.09 11.50
N LYS A 12 -4.79 -22.34 12.21
CA LYS A 12 -5.86 -21.55 11.58
C LYS A 12 -5.29 -20.48 10.64
N ARG A 13 -4.19 -19.81 11.04
CA ARG A 13 -3.49 -18.83 10.20
C ARG A 13 -2.84 -19.50 8.97
N LEU A 14 -2.14 -20.62 9.15
CA LEU A 14 -1.58 -21.40 8.05
C LEU A 14 -2.67 -21.81 7.04
N MET A 15 -3.83 -22.27 7.51
CA MET A 15 -4.96 -22.61 6.64
C MET A 15 -5.53 -21.40 5.89
N ARG A 16 -5.57 -20.21 6.51
CA ARG A 16 -5.98 -18.96 5.82
C ARG A 16 -4.97 -18.54 4.75
N MET A 17 -3.68 -18.69 5.02
CA MET A 17 -2.62 -18.44 4.05
C MET A 17 -2.72 -19.44 2.88
N TYR A 18 -2.90 -20.73 3.16
CA TYR A 18 -2.96 -21.78 2.14
C TYR A 18 -4.23 -21.71 1.27
N THR A 19 -5.33 -21.16 1.81
CA THR A 19 -6.56 -20.90 1.04
C THR A 19 -6.51 -19.61 0.21
N GLY A 20 -5.35 -18.94 0.16
CA GLY A 20 -5.14 -17.71 -0.61
C GLY A 20 -5.92 -16.52 -0.06
N ARG A 21 -6.29 -16.52 1.23
CA ARG A 21 -7.11 -15.46 1.84
C ARG A 21 -6.29 -14.37 2.53
N GLU A 22 -4.97 -14.49 2.61
CA GLU A 22 -4.06 -13.48 3.18
C GLU A 22 -3.08 -13.01 2.09
N VAL A 23 -2.78 -11.71 2.04
CA VAL A 23 -1.99 -11.10 0.95
C VAL A 23 -0.48 -11.27 1.16
N GLY A 24 -0.01 -11.33 2.40
CA GLY A 24 1.41 -11.46 2.73
C GLY A 24 1.66 -11.72 4.21
N ILE A 25 2.91 -12.07 4.54
CA ILE A 25 3.33 -12.43 5.91
C ILE A 25 3.91 -11.28 6.72
N SER A 26 4.32 -10.18 6.08
CA SER A 26 4.87 -9.02 6.78
C SER A 26 3.78 -8.24 7.50
N GLU A 27 4.19 -7.44 8.50
CA GLU A 27 3.27 -6.64 9.30
C GLU A 27 2.40 -5.70 8.47
N SER A 28 2.94 -5.17 7.37
CA SER A 28 2.21 -4.31 6.42
C SER A 28 0.97 -4.97 5.79
N TRP A 29 0.93 -6.30 5.72
CA TRP A 29 -0.15 -7.07 5.13
C TRP A 29 -1.09 -7.70 6.17
N ILE A 30 -0.85 -7.48 7.46
CA ILE A 30 -1.73 -7.99 8.52
C ILE A 30 -3.13 -7.37 8.36
N GLY A 31 -4.16 -8.22 8.38
CA GLY A 31 -5.56 -7.82 8.23
C GLY A 31 -6.02 -7.60 6.79
N TRP A 32 -5.10 -7.64 5.83
CA TRP A 32 -5.44 -7.65 4.41
C TRP A 32 -5.85 -9.05 3.96
N ARG A 33 -6.88 -9.14 3.11
CA ARG A 33 -7.39 -10.42 2.62
C ARG A 33 -7.73 -10.37 1.14
N ILE A 34 -7.68 -11.53 0.48
CA ILE A 34 -8.14 -11.67 -0.90
C ILE A 34 -9.57 -12.21 -0.89
N ALA A 35 -10.45 -11.60 -1.67
CA ALA A 35 -11.83 -12.04 -1.87
C ALA A 35 -12.18 -11.96 -3.36
N LYS A 36 -12.31 -13.11 -4.00
CA LYS A 36 -12.52 -13.24 -5.46
C LYS A 36 -11.40 -12.48 -6.21
N GLU A 37 -11.77 -11.49 -7.01
CA GLU A 37 -10.88 -10.64 -7.82
C GLU A 37 -10.35 -9.39 -7.09
N ASN A 38 -10.65 -9.25 -5.79
CA ASN A 38 -10.34 -8.04 -5.04
C ASN A 38 -9.42 -8.30 -3.85
N ILE A 39 -8.61 -7.30 -3.54
CA ILE A 39 -7.91 -7.16 -2.27
C ILE A 39 -8.80 -6.36 -1.32
N ILE A 40 -9.03 -6.87 -0.13
CA ILE A 40 -9.77 -6.19 0.93
C ILE A 40 -8.80 -5.73 1.99
N SER A 41 -8.84 -4.44 2.32
CA SER A 41 -8.05 -3.83 3.38
C SER A 41 -8.57 -4.20 4.78
N PRO A 42 -7.80 -3.94 5.85
CA PRO A 42 -8.23 -4.18 7.22
C PRO A 42 -9.51 -3.45 7.63
N ASN A 43 -9.78 -2.28 7.04
CA ASN A 43 -11.03 -1.51 7.25
C ASN A 43 -12.19 -1.95 6.33
N GLY A 44 -12.02 -3.02 5.55
CA GLY A 44 -13.07 -3.60 4.72
C GLY A 44 -13.23 -2.99 3.32
N LEU A 45 -12.34 -2.09 2.90
CA LEU A 45 -12.36 -1.51 1.56
C LEU A 45 -11.99 -2.56 0.51
N SER A 46 -12.82 -2.71 -0.52
CA SER A 46 -12.57 -3.59 -1.66
C SER A 46 -11.84 -2.86 -2.79
N ILE A 47 -10.66 -3.35 -3.12
CA ILE A 47 -9.73 -2.79 -4.10
C ILE A 47 -9.57 -3.81 -5.24
N SER A 48 -10.00 -3.44 -6.44
CA SER A 48 -9.83 -4.26 -7.65
C SER A 48 -8.47 -4.03 -8.31
N SER A 49 -8.07 -4.92 -9.20
CA SER A 49 -6.86 -4.78 -10.01
C SER A 49 -6.76 -3.41 -10.72
N ASN A 50 -7.85 -2.94 -11.33
CA ASN A 50 -7.89 -1.63 -11.97
C ASN A 50 -7.65 -0.49 -10.97
N LYS A 51 -8.20 -0.57 -9.75
CA LYS A 51 -7.94 0.45 -8.72
C LYS A 51 -6.49 0.44 -8.26
N VAL A 52 -5.86 -0.73 -8.19
CA VAL A 52 -4.41 -0.83 -7.91
C VAL A 52 -3.63 -0.14 -9.02
N LEU A 53 -3.89 -0.49 -10.28
CA LEU A 53 -3.20 0.08 -11.45
C LEU A 53 -3.39 1.60 -11.56
N THR A 54 -4.62 2.09 -11.34
CA THR A 54 -4.90 3.53 -11.35
C THR A 54 -4.18 4.23 -10.19
N GLY A 55 -4.18 3.64 -9.00
CA GLY A 55 -3.47 4.19 -7.85
C GLY A 55 -1.96 4.30 -8.09
N THR A 56 -1.34 3.27 -8.68
CA THR A 56 0.09 3.30 -9.02
C THR A 56 0.39 4.35 -10.08
N ALA A 57 -0.41 4.44 -11.15
CA ALA A 57 -0.22 5.43 -12.21
C ALA A 57 -0.35 6.87 -11.68
N ILE A 58 -1.32 7.14 -10.79
CA ILE A 58 -1.49 8.47 -10.18
C ILE A 58 -0.26 8.83 -9.33
N LEU A 59 0.26 7.88 -8.54
CA LEU A 59 1.44 8.09 -7.71
C LEU A 59 2.69 8.36 -8.55
N GLU A 60 2.86 7.63 -9.66
CA GLU A 60 3.98 7.84 -10.59
C GLU A 60 3.93 9.20 -11.27
N ILE A 61 2.75 9.62 -11.75
CA ILE A 61 2.55 10.94 -12.37
C ILE A 61 2.85 12.06 -11.38
N GLY A 62 2.38 11.92 -10.13
CA GLY A 62 2.64 12.90 -9.07
C GLY A 62 4.14 13.05 -8.75
N ALA A 63 4.87 11.95 -8.73
CA ALA A 63 6.30 11.94 -8.41
C ALA A 63 7.15 12.75 -9.42
N GLU A 64 6.81 12.71 -10.71
CA GLU A 64 7.50 13.50 -11.73
C GLU A 64 7.28 15.01 -11.52
N GLN A 65 6.02 15.41 -11.29
CA GLN A 65 5.66 16.81 -11.02
C GLN A 65 6.32 17.34 -9.74
N ASP A 66 6.38 16.52 -8.69
CA ASP A 66 7.01 16.88 -7.42
C ASP A 66 8.51 17.17 -7.59
N SER A 67 9.21 16.37 -8.39
CA SER A 67 10.65 16.57 -8.67
C SER A 67 10.92 17.87 -9.42
N HIS A 68 10.08 18.19 -10.42
CA HIS A 68 10.18 19.42 -11.20
C HIS A 68 9.92 20.65 -10.32
N ASN A 69 8.84 20.61 -9.53
CA ASN A 69 8.45 21.68 -8.62
C ASN A 69 9.52 21.91 -7.56
N LEU A 70 10.09 20.85 -6.96
CA LEU A 70 11.17 20.97 -6.00
C LEU A 70 12.42 21.63 -6.61
N SER A 71 12.77 21.26 -7.85
CA SER A 71 13.89 21.88 -8.58
C SER A 71 13.65 23.36 -8.82
N LEU A 72 12.43 23.75 -9.21
CA LEU A 72 12.04 25.14 -9.41
C LEU A 72 12.10 25.94 -8.10
N ILE A 73 11.56 25.40 -7.01
CA ILE A 73 11.62 26.01 -5.68
C ILE A 73 13.07 26.21 -5.24
N MET A 74 13.94 25.22 -5.42
CA MET A 74 15.36 25.34 -5.07
C MET A 74 16.09 26.39 -5.91
N LYS A 75 15.82 26.44 -7.23
CA LYS A 75 16.40 27.46 -8.13
C LYS A 75 15.97 28.87 -7.73
N THR A 76 14.68 29.07 -7.50
CA THR A 76 14.13 30.37 -7.08
C THR A 76 14.67 30.80 -5.71
N ALA A 77 14.72 29.91 -4.73
CA ALA A 77 15.32 30.19 -3.42
C ALA A 77 16.79 30.62 -3.52
N ARG A 78 17.61 29.93 -4.34
CA ARG A 78 19.02 30.31 -4.57
C ARG A 78 19.15 31.69 -5.22
N ALA A 79 18.29 32.00 -6.20
CA ALA A 79 18.28 33.30 -6.86
C ALA A 79 17.92 34.42 -5.87
N LEU A 80 16.89 34.22 -5.05
CA LEU A 80 16.48 35.16 -4.00
C LEU A 80 17.60 35.42 -2.99
N ILE A 81 18.28 34.35 -2.52
CA ILE A 81 19.42 34.51 -1.62
C ILE A 81 20.54 35.33 -2.27
N LYS A 82 20.80 35.12 -3.57
CA LYS A 82 21.81 35.88 -4.30
C LYS A 82 21.44 37.36 -4.41
N THR A 83 20.17 37.68 -4.69
CA THR A 83 19.70 39.06 -4.79
C THR A 83 19.67 39.76 -3.44
N LEU A 84 19.35 39.05 -2.35
CA LEU A 84 19.33 39.60 -1.00
C LEU A 84 20.73 39.81 -0.40
N LYS A 85 21.77 39.20 -0.97
CA LYS A 85 23.17 39.35 -0.57
C LYS A 85 23.95 40.36 -1.43
N SER A 86 23.28 41.01 -2.38
CA SER A 86 23.83 42.09 -3.23
C SER A 86 23.40 43.45 -2.71
#